data_AF-A0A933HWH6-F1
#
_entry.id   AF-A0A933HWH6-F1
#
_cell.length_a   1.000
_cell.length_b   1.000
_cell.length_c   1.000
_cell.angle_alpha   90.00
_cell.angle_beta   90.00
_cell.angle_gamma   90.00
#
_symmetry.space_group_name_H-M   'P 1'
#
loop_
_entity.id
_entity.type
_entity.pdbx_description
1 polymer ?
#
loop_
_entity_poly.entity_id
_entity_poly.type
_entity_poly.pdbx_seq_one_letter_code
_entity_poly.pdbx_strand_id
1 'polypeptide(L)'
;MLPDGTKVRLSFNGANGHPFRSVGKTLIDCGLIPAGTDSMGILSYLKSQALARETELVGVNPRYVFFKQVASSGGPWGASGVELVAGRSVASDPKQVRLGLAGILVSRKPVASEDGTLQGYEDFTRFVFTHDVGSAIRGPVRLDVFWGRGARAEAEAHRMMFPGKLTVIVLKSQ
;
A
#
# COMPACT_ATOMS: atom_id res chain seq x y z
N MET A 1 16.65 -6.36 7.71
CA MET A 1 17.69 -7.30 8.17
C MET A 1 18.87 -6.46 8.60
N LEU A 2 19.44 -6.75 9.76
CA LEU A 2 20.61 -6.06 10.29
C LEU A 2 21.90 -6.69 9.74
N PRO A 3 23.06 -6.04 9.88
CA PRO A 3 24.35 -6.56 9.36
C PRO A 3 24.74 -7.94 9.91
N ASP A 4 24.28 -8.30 11.11
CA ASP A 4 24.48 -9.59 11.77
C ASP A 4 23.51 -10.69 11.28
N GLY A 5 22.64 -10.38 10.31
CA GLY A 5 21.60 -11.29 9.82
C GLY A 5 20.31 -11.28 10.63
N THR A 6 20.27 -10.58 11.77
CA THR A 6 19.07 -10.49 12.61
C THR A 6 17.93 -9.79 11.87
N LYS A 7 16.72 -10.36 11.93
CA LYS A 7 15.52 -9.78 11.34
C LYS A 7 14.73 -9.03 12.40
N VAL A 8 14.82 -7.71 12.39
CA VAL A 8 13.91 -6.83 13.12
C VAL A 8 12.69 -6.51 12.28
N ARG A 9 11.54 -6.44 12.95
CA ARG A 9 10.28 -6.05 12.33
C ARG A 9 9.85 -4.69 12.85
N LEU A 10 9.46 -3.85 11.91
CA LEU A 10 9.01 -2.50 12.16
C LEU A 10 7.54 -2.37 11.80
N SER A 11 6.78 -1.64 12.62
CA SER A 11 5.40 -1.23 12.34
C SER A 11 5.32 0.29 12.34
N PHE A 12 4.39 0.83 11.56
CA PHE A 12 4.09 2.26 11.55
C PHE A 12 3.82 2.77 12.98
N ASN A 13 4.38 3.94 13.31
CA ASN A 13 4.23 4.59 14.61
C ASN A 13 3.93 6.09 14.50
N GLY A 14 3.36 6.52 13.38
CA GLY A 14 3.01 7.91 13.14
C GLY A 14 3.83 8.58 12.04
N ALA A 15 3.52 9.84 11.79
CA ALA A 15 4.20 10.69 10.84
C ALA A 15 4.31 12.11 11.39
N ASN A 16 5.24 12.90 10.87
CA ASN A 16 5.51 14.28 11.28
C ASN A 16 4.40 15.31 10.96
N GLY A 17 3.19 14.87 10.58
CA GLY A 17 2.04 15.74 10.29
C GLY A 17 2.06 16.44 8.92
N HIS A 18 3.21 16.52 8.23
CA HIS A 18 3.28 17.16 6.92
C HIS A 18 2.52 16.38 5.83
N PRO A 19 1.98 17.08 4.81
CA PRO A 19 1.27 16.45 3.70
C PRO A 19 2.23 15.61 2.85
N PHE A 20 1.74 14.47 2.37
CA PHE A 20 2.48 13.63 1.43
C PHE A 20 2.60 14.33 0.07
N ARG A 21 3.80 14.30 -0.53
CA ARG A 21 4.03 14.64 -1.93
C ARG A 21 4.72 13.47 -2.64
N SER A 22 4.22 13.11 -3.83
CA SER A 22 4.79 11.99 -4.60
C SER A 22 6.10 12.41 -5.26
N VAL A 23 7.20 11.78 -4.85
CA VAL A 23 8.52 11.96 -5.48
C VAL A 23 8.45 11.55 -6.96
N GLY A 24 7.93 10.36 -7.26
CA GLY A 24 7.81 9.87 -8.65
C GLY A 24 7.01 10.80 -9.56
N LYS A 25 5.87 11.31 -9.08
CA LYS A 25 5.09 12.30 -9.85
C LYS A 25 5.89 13.58 -10.09
N THR A 26 6.60 14.07 -9.08
CA THR A 26 7.43 15.29 -9.21
C THR A 26 8.53 15.09 -10.25
N LEU A 27 9.20 13.92 -10.24
CA LEU A 27 10.23 13.58 -11.24
C LEU A 27 9.66 13.56 -12.67
N ILE A 28 8.47 12.99 -12.87
CA ILE A 28 7.77 12.97 -14.17
C ILE A 28 7.39 14.40 -14.59
N ASP A 29 6.75 15.16 -13.70
CA ASP A 29 6.28 16.52 -13.99
C ASP A 29 7.45 17.47 -14.32
N CYS A 30 8.64 17.23 -13.77
CA CYS A 30 9.87 17.97 -14.08
C CYS A 30 10.62 17.44 -15.31
N GLY A 31 10.13 16.40 -15.99
CA GLY A 31 10.77 15.80 -17.16
C GLY A 31 12.06 15.03 -16.86
N LEU A 32 12.31 14.68 -15.60
CA LEU A 32 13.52 13.95 -15.20
C LEU A 32 13.43 12.44 -15.50
N ILE A 33 12.22 11.90 -15.53
CA ILE A 33 11.93 10.52 -15.95
C ILE A 33 10.70 10.49 -16.87
N PRO A 34 10.56 9.48 -17.74
CA PRO A 34 9.41 9.36 -18.64
C PRO A 34 8.08 9.21 -17.90
N ALA A 35 7.01 9.72 -18.51
CA ALA A 35 5.65 9.43 -18.05
C ALA A 35 5.37 7.92 -18.08
N GLY A 36 4.64 7.42 -17.08
CA GLY A 36 4.34 5.98 -16.96
C GLY A 36 5.47 5.14 -16.36
N THR A 37 6.58 5.75 -15.92
CA THR A 37 7.63 5.03 -15.17
C THR A 37 7.04 4.44 -13.88
N ASP A 38 7.29 3.16 -13.66
CA ASP A 38 6.81 2.44 -12.48
C ASP A 38 7.68 2.69 -11.23
N SER A 39 7.26 2.13 -10.10
CA SER A 39 7.96 2.28 -8.81
C SER A 39 9.42 1.80 -8.85
N MET A 40 9.73 0.76 -9.63
CA MET A 40 11.09 0.21 -9.71
C MET A 40 11.98 1.10 -10.57
N GLY A 41 11.45 1.64 -11.68
CA GLY A 41 12.13 2.63 -12.50
C GLY A 41 12.43 3.92 -11.73
N ILE A 42 11.48 4.40 -10.92
CA ILE A 42 11.69 5.55 -10.02
C ILE A 42 12.83 5.28 -9.04
N LEU A 43 12.82 4.10 -8.38
CA LEU A 43 13.87 3.71 -7.43
C LEU A 43 15.24 3.62 -8.12
N SER A 44 15.29 3.03 -9.31
CA SER A 44 16.53 2.89 -10.09
C SER A 44 17.08 4.25 -10.49
N TYR A 45 16.21 5.18 -10.91
CA TYR A 45 16.63 6.54 -11.25
C TYR A 45 17.23 7.25 -10.03
N LEU A 46 16.57 7.21 -8.87
CA LEU A 46 17.06 7.84 -7.65
C LEU A 46 18.42 7.29 -7.22
N LYS A 47 18.60 5.96 -7.24
CA LYS A 47 19.87 5.30 -6.90
C LYS A 47 21.01 5.56 -7.88
N SER A 48 20.69 5.99 -9.10
CA SER A 48 21.71 6.37 -10.09
C SER A 48 22.27 7.79 -9.88
N GLN A 49 21.67 8.58 -8.98
CA GLN A 49 22.11 9.95 -8.70
C GLN A 49 23.24 9.98 -7.66
N ALA A 50 24.01 11.07 -7.64
CA ALA A 50 24.90 11.36 -6.52
C ALA A 50 24.09 11.57 -5.23
N LEU A 51 24.61 11.15 -4.07
CA LEU A 51 23.89 11.14 -2.78
C LEU A 51 23.25 12.50 -2.43
N ALA A 52 23.96 13.60 -2.67
CA ALA A 52 23.42 14.95 -2.42
C ALA A 52 22.18 15.25 -3.27
N ARG A 53 22.21 14.84 -4.55
CA ARG A 53 21.09 15.02 -5.48
C ARG A 53 19.95 14.06 -5.15
N GLU A 54 20.23 12.81 -4.83
CA GLU A 54 19.22 11.87 -4.35
C GLU A 54 18.47 12.44 -3.14
N THR A 55 19.22 12.96 -2.16
CA THR A 55 18.68 13.57 -0.94
C THR A 55 17.77 14.76 -1.24
N GLU A 56 18.16 15.62 -2.18
CA GLU A 56 17.33 16.74 -2.64
C GLU A 56 16.02 16.26 -3.29
N LEU A 57 16.11 15.28 -4.20
CA LEU A 57 14.96 14.76 -4.95
C LEU A 57 13.94 14.07 -4.03
N VAL A 58 14.40 13.26 -3.07
CA VAL A 58 13.49 12.63 -2.08
C VAL A 58 12.95 13.66 -1.09
N GLY A 59 13.72 14.72 -0.81
CA GLY A 59 13.36 15.82 0.10
C GLY A 59 12.16 16.66 -0.37
N VAL A 60 11.73 16.52 -1.63
CA VAL A 60 10.48 17.13 -2.13
C VAL A 60 9.26 16.65 -1.35
N ASN A 61 9.31 15.45 -0.76
CA ASN A 61 8.27 14.96 0.14
C ASN A 61 8.57 15.36 1.60
N PRO A 62 7.89 16.37 2.17
CA PRO A 62 8.15 16.80 3.55
C PRO A 62 7.63 15.81 4.59
N ARG A 63 6.82 14.81 4.19
CA ARG A 63 6.25 13.82 5.10
C ARG A 63 7.29 12.79 5.49
N TYR A 64 7.51 12.66 6.80
CA TYR A 64 8.39 11.67 7.40
C TYR A 64 7.57 10.65 8.21
N VAL A 65 7.88 9.36 8.08
CA VAL A 65 7.18 8.26 8.75
C VAL A 65 8.08 7.66 9.84
N PHE A 66 7.54 7.52 11.05
CA PHE A 66 8.21 6.90 12.17
C PHE A 66 7.76 5.44 12.32
N PHE A 67 8.67 4.61 12.81
CA PHE A 67 8.43 3.20 13.03
C PHE A 67 8.78 2.79 14.45
N LYS A 68 8.14 1.75 14.96
CA LYS A 68 8.50 1.08 16.21
C LYS A 68 8.80 -0.39 15.94
N GLN A 69 9.72 -0.95 16.73
CA GLN A 69 9.96 -2.38 16.71
C GLN A 69 8.75 -3.13 17.28
N VAL A 70 8.40 -4.25 16.67
CA VAL A 70 7.32 -5.13 17.12
C VAL A 70 7.81 -6.58 17.17
N ALA A 71 7.06 -7.45 17.85
CA ALA A 71 7.38 -8.87 17.94
C ALA A 71 7.55 -9.51 16.55
N SER A 72 8.44 -10.50 16.47
CA SER A 72 8.84 -11.13 15.21
C SER A 72 7.69 -11.89 14.53
N SER A 73 6.76 -12.41 15.32
CA SER A 73 5.58 -13.17 14.86
C SER A 73 4.41 -12.26 14.42
N GLY A 74 3.47 -12.83 13.66
CA GLY A 74 2.21 -12.17 13.24
C GLY A 74 2.28 -11.40 11.91
N GLY A 75 1.24 -10.65 11.59
CA GLY A 75 0.98 -9.83 10.40
C GLY A 75 1.08 -8.32 10.70
N PRO A 76 1.23 -7.46 9.68
CA PRO A 76 1.31 -6.02 9.93
C PRO A 76 0.02 -5.54 10.61
N TRP A 77 0.11 -4.55 11.49
CA TRP A 77 -1.06 -4.00 12.17
C TRP A 77 -1.63 -2.86 11.34
N GLY A 78 -2.95 -2.90 11.09
CA GLY A 78 -3.67 -1.84 10.42
C GLY A 78 -3.97 -0.66 11.35
N ALA A 79 -4.34 0.47 10.76
CA ALA A 79 -4.78 1.65 11.50
C ALA A 79 -6.00 1.42 12.42
N SER A 80 -6.78 0.35 12.20
CA SER A 80 -7.87 -0.03 13.11
C SER A 80 -7.40 -0.75 14.37
N GLY A 81 -6.09 -0.98 14.54
CA GLY A 81 -5.52 -1.66 15.70
C GLY A 81 -5.70 -3.18 15.68
N VAL A 82 -5.87 -3.78 14.50
CA VAL A 82 -5.93 -5.25 14.33
C VAL A 82 -4.89 -5.70 13.31
N GLU A 83 -4.54 -6.97 13.36
CA GLU A 83 -3.64 -7.59 12.39
C GLU A 83 -4.28 -7.68 11.00
N LEU A 84 -3.54 -7.28 9.97
CA LEU A 84 -3.99 -7.36 8.59
C LEU A 84 -3.94 -8.80 8.09
N VAL A 85 -5.06 -9.24 7.54
CA VAL A 85 -5.26 -10.56 6.94
C VAL A 85 -5.19 -10.43 5.42
N ALA A 86 -4.29 -11.20 4.81
CA ALA A 86 -4.05 -11.20 3.36
C ALA A 86 -5.35 -11.48 2.56
N GLY A 87 -5.62 -10.66 1.56
CA GLY A 87 -6.79 -10.70 0.71
C GLY A 87 -8.12 -10.39 1.42
N ARG A 88 -8.10 -10.03 2.70
CA ARG A 88 -9.30 -9.75 3.52
C ARG A 88 -9.29 -8.36 4.12
N SER A 89 -8.12 -7.81 4.42
CA SER A 89 -7.99 -6.46 4.95
C SER A 89 -7.80 -5.47 3.81
N VAL A 90 -8.52 -4.34 3.88
CA VAL A 90 -8.38 -3.24 2.92
C VAL A 90 -8.07 -1.93 3.61
N ALA A 91 -7.26 -1.09 2.95
CA ALA A 91 -7.11 0.30 3.31
C ALA A 91 -8.21 1.13 2.62
N SER A 92 -8.77 2.09 3.36
CA SER A 92 -9.85 2.95 2.87
C SER A 92 -9.66 4.40 3.34
N ASP A 93 -10.40 5.34 2.74
CA ASP A 93 -10.52 6.70 3.26
C ASP A 93 -11.54 6.69 4.43
N PRO A 94 -11.12 6.92 5.69
CA PRO A 94 -12.00 6.84 6.86
C PRO A 94 -13.10 7.91 6.85
N LYS A 95 -12.97 8.97 6.03
CA LYS A 95 -14.03 9.97 5.83
C LYS A 95 -15.19 9.43 4.98
N GLN A 96 -14.94 8.39 4.18
CA GLN A 96 -15.91 7.79 3.26
C GLN A 96 -16.43 6.46 3.80
N VAL A 97 -15.52 5.57 4.24
CA VAL A 97 -15.86 4.28 4.83
C VAL A 97 -15.08 4.15 6.13
N ARG A 98 -15.79 4.10 7.26
CA ARG A 98 -15.14 3.99 8.58
C ARG A 98 -14.37 2.68 8.70
N LEU A 99 -13.35 2.68 9.57
CA LEU A 99 -12.60 1.47 9.89
C LEU A 99 -13.46 0.49 10.72
N GLY A 100 -13.14 -0.80 10.61
CA GLY A 100 -13.80 -1.89 11.32
C GLY A 100 -15.09 -2.39 10.68
N LEU A 101 -15.44 -1.94 9.48
CA LEU A 101 -16.64 -2.36 8.76
C LEU A 101 -16.35 -3.58 7.88
N ALA A 102 -17.31 -4.49 7.83
CA ALA A 102 -17.30 -5.62 6.89
C ALA A 102 -18.00 -5.22 5.58
N GLY A 103 -17.57 -5.82 4.48
CA GLY A 103 -18.23 -5.63 3.19
C GLY A 103 -17.91 -6.71 2.17
N ILE A 104 -18.66 -6.72 1.08
CA ILE A 104 -18.41 -7.57 -0.09
C ILE A 104 -17.78 -6.69 -1.17
N LEU A 105 -16.54 -7.02 -1.54
CA LEU A 105 -15.83 -6.40 -2.65
C LEU A 105 -16.01 -7.25 -3.90
N VAL A 106 -16.46 -6.63 -4.98
CA VAL A 106 -16.55 -7.20 -6.33
C VAL A 106 -15.63 -6.39 -7.24
N SER A 107 -14.68 -7.03 -7.89
CA SER A 107 -13.68 -6.41 -8.78
C SER A 107 -13.09 -7.47 -9.73
N ARG A 108 -12.08 -7.10 -10.51
CA ARG A 108 -11.10 -8.02 -11.09
C ARG A 108 -9.78 -7.94 -10.30
N LYS A 109 -8.98 -9.00 -10.28
CA LYS A 109 -7.64 -9.00 -9.67
C LYS A 109 -6.59 -9.64 -10.58
N PRO A 110 -5.30 -9.24 -10.45
CA PRO A 110 -4.20 -10.00 -11.02
C PRO A 110 -4.05 -11.37 -10.34
N VAL A 111 -3.48 -12.32 -11.07
CA VAL A 111 -3.08 -13.65 -10.58
C VAL A 111 -1.60 -13.82 -10.89
N ALA A 112 -0.79 -14.04 -9.86
CA ALA A 112 0.63 -14.35 -10.03
C ALA A 112 0.96 -15.73 -9.48
N SER A 113 2.00 -16.36 -10.04
CA SER A 113 2.63 -17.57 -9.48
C SER A 113 3.47 -17.23 -8.25
N GLU A 114 3.94 -18.26 -7.53
CA GLU A 114 4.70 -18.09 -6.28
C GLU A 114 5.98 -17.26 -6.45
N ASP A 115 6.60 -17.34 -7.63
CA ASP A 115 7.77 -16.57 -8.05
C ASP A 115 7.47 -15.10 -8.41
N GLY A 116 6.21 -14.68 -8.42
CA GLY A 116 5.78 -13.33 -8.80
C GLY A 116 5.53 -13.12 -10.29
N THR A 117 5.59 -14.16 -11.12
CA THR A 117 5.27 -14.06 -12.55
C THR A 117 3.76 -13.87 -12.75
N LEU A 118 3.35 -12.84 -13.52
CA LEU A 118 1.93 -12.61 -13.82
C LEU A 118 1.41 -13.71 -14.75
N GLN A 119 0.33 -14.36 -14.33
CA GLN A 119 -0.35 -15.39 -15.10
C GLN A 119 -1.62 -14.86 -15.79
N GLY A 120 -2.17 -13.75 -15.31
CA GLY A 120 -3.32 -13.10 -15.92
C GLY A 120 -4.17 -12.33 -14.92
N TYR A 121 -5.46 -12.23 -15.23
CA TYR A 121 -6.43 -11.50 -14.41
C TYR A 121 -7.76 -12.25 -14.36
N GLU A 122 -8.35 -12.35 -13.18
CA GLU A 122 -9.60 -13.08 -12.93
C GLU A 122 -10.61 -12.25 -12.15
N ASP A 123 -11.89 -12.64 -12.23
CA ASP A 123 -12.95 -12.04 -11.43
C ASP A 123 -12.72 -12.30 -9.94
N PHE A 124 -13.02 -11.30 -9.12
CA PHE A 124 -12.70 -11.27 -7.71
C PHE A 124 -13.90 -10.80 -6.89
N THR A 125 -14.56 -11.73 -6.22
CA THR A 125 -15.58 -11.44 -5.21
C THR A 125 -15.13 -11.94 -3.85
N ARG A 126 -15.11 -11.05 -2.85
CA ARG A 126 -14.58 -11.42 -1.52
C ARG A 126 -15.17 -10.59 -0.39
N PHE A 127 -15.40 -11.25 0.75
CA PHE A 127 -15.62 -10.56 2.03
C PHE A 127 -14.33 -9.90 2.49
N VAL A 128 -14.39 -8.60 2.76
CA VAL A 128 -13.29 -7.75 3.20
C VAL A 128 -13.66 -6.91 4.41
N PHE A 129 -12.65 -6.38 5.09
CA PHE A 129 -12.78 -5.52 6.26
C PHE A 129 -11.90 -4.28 6.13
N THR A 130 -12.44 -3.11 6.49
CA THR A 130 -11.70 -1.83 6.49
C THR A 130 -10.79 -1.72 7.71
N HIS A 131 -9.61 -2.34 7.63
CA HIS A 131 -8.67 -2.37 8.76
C HIS A 131 -7.57 -1.31 8.71
N ASP A 132 -7.38 -0.64 7.56
CA ASP A 132 -6.24 0.26 7.39
C ASP A 132 -6.59 1.57 6.68
N VAL A 133 -5.63 2.49 6.69
CA VAL A 133 -5.70 3.75 5.94
C VAL A 133 -4.44 3.95 5.11
N GLY A 134 -4.58 4.57 3.95
CA GLY A 134 -3.46 4.94 3.11
C GLY A 134 -3.49 6.43 2.79
N SER A 135 -2.34 7.10 2.86
CA SER A 135 -2.29 8.55 2.58
C SER A 135 -2.70 8.89 1.14
N ALA A 136 -2.40 7.98 0.19
CA ALA A 136 -2.80 8.04 -1.22
C ALA A 136 -4.20 7.45 -1.49
N ILE A 137 -4.83 6.81 -0.50
CA ILE A 137 -6.16 6.23 -0.61
C ILE A 137 -7.17 7.29 -0.19
N ARG A 138 -7.57 8.11 -1.17
CA ARG A 138 -8.43 9.29 -0.98
C ARG A 138 -9.59 9.29 -1.95
N GLY A 139 -10.70 9.86 -1.51
CA GLY A 139 -11.87 10.07 -2.35
C GLY A 139 -12.87 8.91 -2.31
N PRO A 140 -14.01 9.07 -3.00
CA PRO A 140 -15.10 8.11 -2.95
C PRO A 140 -14.67 6.78 -3.59
N VAL A 141 -14.88 5.69 -2.85
CA VAL A 141 -14.76 4.30 -3.35
C VAL A 141 -13.36 3.95 -3.90
N ARG A 142 -12.29 4.49 -3.29
CA ARG A 142 -10.91 3.98 -3.49
C ARG A 142 -10.54 3.03 -2.35
N LEU A 143 -10.04 1.85 -2.71
CA LEU A 143 -9.58 0.82 -1.78
C LEU A 143 -8.20 0.32 -2.20
N ASP A 144 -7.44 -0.12 -1.21
CA ASP A 144 -6.20 -0.88 -1.40
C ASP A 144 -6.32 -2.23 -0.69
N VAL A 145 -6.03 -3.33 -1.38
CA VAL A 145 -6.16 -4.67 -0.82
C VAL A 145 -4.82 -5.11 -0.29
N PHE A 146 -4.76 -5.48 0.99
CA PHE A 146 -3.55 -6.07 1.54
C PHE A 146 -3.39 -7.51 1.02
N TRP A 147 -2.47 -7.73 0.07
CA TRP A 147 -2.27 -9.05 -0.55
C TRP A 147 -1.40 -10.03 0.27
N GLY A 148 -0.79 -9.56 1.36
CA GLY A 148 0.12 -10.37 2.17
C GLY A 148 1.57 -10.05 1.91
N ARG A 149 2.42 -11.08 1.90
CA ARG A 149 3.88 -10.96 1.76
C ARG A 149 4.43 -11.97 0.77
N GLY A 150 5.59 -11.67 0.20
CA GLY A 150 6.30 -12.53 -0.75
C GLY A 150 6.05 -12.13 -2.21
N ALA A 151 6.83 -12.72 -3.12
CA ALA A 151 6.89 -12.32 -4.52
C ALA A 151 5.52 -12.34 -5.22
N ARG A 152 4.70 -13.36 -4.96
CA ARG A 152 3.32 -13.41 -5.44
C ARG A 152 2.49 -12.20 -5.00
N ALA A 153 2.46 -11.92 -3.69
CA ALA A 153 1.66 -10.84 -3.13
C ALA A 153 2.12 -9.47 -3.64
N GLU A 154 3.43 -9.27 -3.79
CA GLU A 154 4.01 -8.06 -4.36
C GLU A 154 3.61 -7.89 -5.84
N ALA A 155 3.69 -8.95 -6.63
CA ALA A 155 3.29 -8.94 -8.03
C ALA A 155 1.79 -8.67 -8.23
N GLU A 156 0.94 -9.25 -7.38
CA GLU A 156 -0.50 -9.00 -7.38
C GLU A 156 -0.80 -7.56 -6.94
N ALA A 157 -0.16 -7.06 -5.87
CA ALA A 157 -0.34 -5.69 -5.38
C ALA A 157 0.05 -4.64 -6.43
N HIS A 158 1.23 -4.79 -7.06
CA HIS A 158 1.73 -3.82 -8.04
C HIS A 158 0.86 -3.72 -9.29
N ARG A 159 0.15 -4.78 -9.67
CA ARG A 159 -0.67 -4.84 -10.89
C ARG A 159 -2.15 -4.63 -10.61
N MET A 160 -2.54 -4.40 -9.36
CA MET A 160 -3.92 -4.18 -8.97
C MET A 160 -4.34 -2.75 -9.30
N MET A 161 -5.02 -2.58 -10.44
CA MET A 161 -5.61 -1.30 -10.83
C MET A 161 -6.91 -1.54 -11.61
N PHE A 162 -7.96 -1.96 -10.91
CA PHE A 162 -9.25 -2.28 -11.51
C PHE A 162 -10.40 -1.53 -10.85
N PRO A 163 -11.44 -1.17 -11.61
CA PRO A 163 -12.72 -0.75 -11.05
C PRO A 163 -13.31 -1.86 -10.16
N GLY A 164 -14.00 -1.45 -9.10
CA GLY A 164 -14.67 -2.38 -8.20
C GLY A 164 -15.84 -1.73 -7.48
N LYS A 165 -16.67 -2.57 -6.86
CA LYS A 165 -17.82 -2.19 -6.02
C LYS A 165 -17.63 -2.77 -4.63
N LEU A 166 -17.73 -1.91 -3.61
CA LEU A 166 -17.81 -2.33 -2.22
C LEU A 166 -19.25 -2.17 -1.73
N THR A 167 -19.84 -3.26 -1.24
CA THR A 167 -21.11 -3.23 -0.52
C THR A 167 -20.82 -3.40 0.96
N VAL A 168 -20.99 -2.34 1.74
CA VAL A 168 -20.75 -2.34 3.19
C VAL A 168 -21.93 -2.98 3.90
N ILE A 169 -21.63 -3.84 4.87
CA ILE A 169 -22.63 -4.49 5.71
C ILE A 169 -22.72 -3.70 7.01
N VAL A 170 -23.91 -3.14 7.26
CA VAL A 170 -24.21 -2.41 8.49
C VAL A 170 -25.25 -3.19 9.28
N LEU A 171 -25.11 -3.20 10.61
CA LEU A 171 -26.14 -3.74 11.47
C LEU A 171 -27.40 -2.87 11.35
N LYS A 172 -28.55 -3.53 11.22
CA LYS A 172 -29.84 -2.84 11.30
C LYS A 172 -29.96 -2.23 12.70
N SER A 173 -30.21 -0.92 12.78
CA SER A 173 -30.54 -0.29 14.05
C SER A 173 -31.80 -0.93 14.62
N GLN A 174 -31.76 -1.32 15.89
CA GLN A 174 -32.96 -1.75 16.64
C GLN A 174 -33.91 -0.57 16.84
#